data_AF-A0A0C2MJX3-F1
#
_entry.id   AF-A0A0C2MJX3-F1
#
_cell.length_a   1.000
_cell.length_b   1.000
_cell.length_c   1.000
_cell.angle_alpha   90.00
_cell.angle_beta   90.00
_cell.angle_gamma   90.00
#
_symmetry.space_group_name_H-M   'P 1'
#
loop_
_entity.id
_entity.type
_entity.pdbx_description
1 polymer ?
#
loop_
_entity_poly.entity_id
_entity_poly.type
_entity_poly.pdbx_seq_one_letter_code
_entity_poly.pdbx_strand_id
1 'polypeptide(L)'
;MSYFHAVAIPVARSYLSEDELKEFFNTKHQTTGRPFQDDLFYEMTSRIRSGESLDDMRRNHMADIVKKVIVQNQLMGEDILDAYCRFQLACSVTGNILKLAQRCHNDLQPFSERHPDSSFESWEAGKLVNEIETRLVRSIKGVYSSGAFIGRPLLSELISAVLSHDFDRGSNLEDIIIRKIERTVFAIEVNFRRPPRNTDLIIQEEDHLFEKFVVAKWVFLCHHVNERGLWCQLQIDFIYVIVVSVIVAVFAILCLALCLMKARRAFGYQKLAEDVEASKKLPIL
;
A
#
# COMPACT_ATOMS: atom_id res chain seq x y z
N MET A 1 -2.70 3.84 -33.42
CA MET A 1 -2.05 4.75 -34.39
C MET A 1 -2.89 5.03 -35.64
N SER A 2 -3.71 4.11 -36.18
CA SER A 2 -4.47 4.37 -37.42
C SER A 2 -5.55 5.46 -37.32
N TYR A 3 -6.16 5.62 -36.14
CA TYR A 3 -7.20 6.65 -35.91
C TYR A 3 -6.64 8.08 -35.80
N PHE A 4 -5.37 8.21 -35.39
CA PHE A 4 -4.66 9.50 -35.25
C PHE A 4 -4.40 10.14 -36.62
N HIS A 5 -3.89 9.34 -37.58
CA HIS A 5 -3.67 9.82 -38.94
C HIS A 5 -4.98 10.14 -39.67
N ALA A 6 -6.07 9.43 -39.37
CA ALA A 6 -7.36 9.66 -40.03
C ALA A 6 -8.02 11.01 -39.68
N VAL A 7 -7.68 11.62 -38.53
CA VAL A 7 -8.29 12.87 -38.06
C VAL A 7 -7.30 14.04 -38.05
N ALA A 8 -6.04 13.80 -37.68
CA ALA A 8 -5.03 14.84 -37.63
C ALA A 8 -4.54 15.25 -39.03
N ILE A 9 -4.44 14.31 -39.98
CA ILE A 9 -3.97 14.63 -41.34
C ILE A 9 -4.97 15.52 -42.10
N PRO A 10 -6.29 15.26 -42.12
CA PRO A 10 -7.23 16.14 -42.80
C PRO A 10 -7.26 17.56 -42.24
N VAL A 11 -7.16 17.70 -40.92
CA VAL A 11 -7.12 19.02 -40.25
C VAL A 11 -5.78 19.71 -40.48
N ALA A 12 -4.66 18.99 -40.47
CA ALA A 12 -3.35 19.59 -40.77
C ALA A 12 -3.21 19.96 -42.27
N ARG A 13 -3.74 19.13 -43.18
CA ARG A 13 -3.74 19.40 -44.63
C ARG A 13 -4.58 20.60 -45.05
N SER A 14 -5.51 21.08 -44.20
CA SER A 14 -6.20 22.35 -44.47
C SER A 14 -5.35 23.57 -44.17
N TYR A 15 -4.19 23.42 -43.52
CA TYR A 15 -3.32 24.52 -43.11
C TYR A 15 -1.85 24.38 -43.54
N LEU A 16 -1.39 23.18 -43.92
CA LEU A 16 0.01 22.88 -44.23
C LEU A 16 0.16 22.02 -45.50
N SER A 17 1.28 22.21 -46.20
CA SER A 17 1.68 21.38 -47.34
C SER A 17 2.18 19.99 -46.91
N GLU A 18 2.20 19.03 -47.84
CA GLU A 18 2.67 17.65 -47.59
C GLU A 18 4.12 17.58 -47.09
N ASP A 19 4.96 18.51 -47.51
CA ASP A 19 6.37 18.56 -47.13
C ASP A 19 6.56 19.12 -45.71
N GLU A 20 5.81 20.16 -45.33
CA GLU A 20 5.77 20.70 -43.95
C GLU A 20 5.23 19.67 -42.94
N LEU A 21 4.23 18.88 -43.35
CA LEU A 21 3.68 17.78 -42.55
C LEU A 21 4.73 16.69 -42.27
N LYS A 22 5.54 16.33 -43.27
CA LYS A 22 6.63 15.35 -43.12
C LYS A 22 7.78 15.89 -42.28
N GLU A 23 8.08 17.18 -42.39
CA GLU A 23 9.08 17.83 -41.55
C GLU A 23 8.63 17.83 -40.09
N PHE A 24 7.40 18.25 -39.80
CA PHE A 24 6.78 18.29 -38.46
C PHE A 24 6.83 16.95 -37.70
N PHE A 25 6.53 15.83 -38.35
CA PHE A 25 6.62 14.51 -37.70
C PHE A 25 8.06 14.01 -37.49
N ASN A 26 9.03 14.59 -38.20
CA ASN A 26 10.44 14.20 -38.14
C ASN A 26 11.28 15.11 -37.23
N THR A 27 10.87 16.34 -36.96
CA THR A 27 11.59 17.24 -36.05
C THR A 27 11.29 16.89 -34.59
N LYS A 28 12.31 16.40 -33.87
CA LYS A 28 12.30 16.33 -32.41
C LYS A 28 12.17 17.76 -31.86
N HIS A 29 10.96 18.21 -31.57
CA HIS A 29 10.69 19.51 -30.94
C HIS A 29 11.32 19.59 -29.54
N GLN A 30 12.61 19.91 -29.48
CA GLN A 30 13.34 20.26 -28.27
C GLN A 30 13.29 21.79 -28.05
N THR A 31 13.07 22.15 -26.78
CA THR A 31 13.71 23.29 -26.09
C THR A 31 13.33 24.73 -26.46
N THR A 32 12.04 25.05 -26.50
CA THR A 32 11.55 26.37 -26.05
C THR A 32 10.49 26.15 -24.99
N GLY A 33 10.51 26.93 -23.91
CA GLY A 33 9.48 26.88 -22.87
C GLY A 33 8.12 27.08 -23.52
N ARG A 34 7.17 26.19 -23.23
CA ARG A 34 5.84 26.18 -23.85
C ARG A 34 4.86 26.81 -22.87
N PRO A 35 4.75 28.14 -22.79
CA PRO A 35 3.96 28.81 -21.75
C PRO A 35 2.49 28.39 -21.76
N PHE A 36 1.93 28.12 -22.94
CA PHE A 36 0.54 27.69 -23.09
C PHE A 36 0.23 26.32 -22.45
N GLN A 37 1.25 25.51 -22.16
CA GLN A 37 1.10 24.18 -21.58
C GLN A 37 0.48 24.24 -20.18
N ASP A 38 0.85 25.25 -19.40
CA ASP A 38 0.33 25.43 -18.05
C ASP A 38 -1.14 25.86 -18.11
N ASP A 39 -1.49 26.81 -18.98
CA ASP A 39 -2.87 27.23 -19.21
C ASP A 39 -3.75 26.08 -19.73
N LEU A 40 -3.20 25.24 -20.61
CA LEU A 40 -3.87 24.05 -21.11
C LEU A 40 -4.21 23.08 -19.97
N PHE A 41 -3.25 22.79 -19.09
CA PHE A 41 -3.49 21.90 -17.95
C PHE A 41 -4.40 22.52 -16.91
N TYR A 42 -4.30 23.83 -16.69
CA TYR A 42 -5.20 24.56 -15.82
C TYR A 42 -6.65 24.45 -16.32
N GLU A 43 -6.90 24.69 -17.60
CA GLU A 43 -8.24 24.59 -18.16
C GLU A 43 -8.79 23.15 -18.08
N MET A 44 -7.98 22.15 -18.44
CA MET A 44 -8.35 20.74 -18.31
C MET A 44 -8.70 20.41 -16.86
N THR A 45 -7.87 20.82 -15.90
CA THR A 45 -8.07 20.59 -14.47
C THR A 45 -9.35 21.27 -13.97
N SER A 46 -9.61 22.50 -14.41
CA SER A 46 -10.82 23.25 -14.04
C SER A 46 -12.09 22.54 -14.51
N ARG A 47 -12.08 21.95 -15.71
CA ARG A 47 -13.22 21.19 -16.25
C ARG A 47 -13.50 19.94 -15.42
N ILE A 48 -12.48 19.16 -15.12
CA ILE A 48 -12.62 17.96 -14.27
C ILE A 48 -13.16 18.33 -12.89
N ARG A 49 -12.61 19.39 -12.27
CA ARG A 49 -13.11 19.89 -10.96
C ARG A 49 -14.54 20.40 -11.00
N SER A 50 -15.05 20.76 -12.19
CA SER A 50 -16.44 21.20 -12.38
C SER A 50 -17.42 20.02 -12.58
N GLY A 51 -16.95 18.78 -12.49
CA GLY A 51 -17.78 17.58 -12.60
C GLY A 51 -17.72 16.89 -13.97
N GLU A 52 -16.77 17.26 -14.81
CA GLU A 52 -16.58 16.63 -16.13
C GLU A 52 -15.64 15.43 -16.03
N SER A 53 -15.97 14.30 -16.66
CA SER A 53 -15.07 13.15 -16.72
C SER A 53 -13.92 13.38 -17.70
N LEU A 54 -12.79 12.66 -17.54
CA LEU A 54 -11.68 12.73 -18.50
C LEU A 54 -12.11 12.29 -19.91
N ASP A 55 -13.02 11.33 -20.02
CA ASP A 55 -13.48 10.83 -21.31
C ASP A 55 -14.41 11.82 -22.01
N ASP A 56 -15.31 12.47 -21.27
CA ASP A 56 -16.17 13.53 -21.81
C ASP A 56 -15.37 14.72 -22.29
N MET A 57 -14.39 15.17 -21.49
CA MET A 57 -13.47 16.25 -21.85
C MET A 57 -12.72 15.92 -23.14
N ARG A 58 -12.25 14.67 -23.26
CA ARG A 58 -11.51 14.22 -24.44
C ARG A 58 -12.38 14.17 -25.69
N ARG A 59 -13.63 13.71 -25.59
CA ARG A 59 -14.49 13.47 -26.76
C ARG A 59 -15.27 14.71 -27.20
N ASN A 60 -15.76 15.48 -26.24
CA ASN A 60 -16.77 16.50 -26.50
C ASN A 60 -16.22 17.93 -26.40
N HIS A 61 -15.26 18.18 -25.51
CA HIS A 61 -14.79 19.55 -25.22
C HIS A 61 -13.31 19.81 -25.57
N MET A 62 -12.62 18.85 -26.18
CA MET A 62 -11.23 19.02 -26.61
C MET A 62 -11.05 20.26 -27.52
N ALA A 63 -11.90 20.41 -28.53
CA ALA A 63 -11.80 21.50 -29.48
C ALA A 63 -12.00 22.87 -28.79
N ASP A 64 -12.94 22.95 -27.85
CA ASP A 64 -13.24 24.18 -27.12
C ASP A 64 -12.10 24.58 -26.18
N ILE A 65 -11.52 23.62 -25.46
CA ILE A 65 -10.37 23.83 -24.57
C ILE A 65 -9.16 24.31 -25.37
N VAL A 66 -8.82 23.59 -26.45
CA VAL A 66 -7.68 23.95 -27.30
C VAL A 66 -7.89 25.33 -27.94
N LYS A 67 -9.10 25.62 -28.44
CA LYS A 67 -9.42 26.94 -29.01
C LYS A 67 -9.30 28.07 -27.98
N LYS A 68 -9.74 27.84 -26.74
CA LYS A 68 -9.59 28.80 -25.64
C LYS A 68 -8.12 29.10 -25.38
N VAL A 69 -7.28 28.07 -25.28
CA VAL A 69 -5.83 28.20 -25.06
C VAL A 69 -5.15 28.95 -26.22
N ILE A 70 -5.51 28.63 -27.47
CA ILE A 70 -5.00 29.31 -28.67
C ILE A 70 -5.30 30.81 -28.62
N VAL A 71 -6.54 31.20 -28.32
CA VAL A 71 -6.95 32.61 -28.25
C VAL A 71 -6.25 33.34 -27.10
N GLN A 72 -6.19 32.73 -25.92
CA GLN A 72 -5.57 33.34 -24.73
C GLN A 72 -4.06 33.56 -24.91
N ASN A 73 -3.38 32.60 -25.54
CA ASN A 73 -1.92 32.64 -25.74
C ASN A 73 -1.49 33.19 -27.11
N GLN A 74 -2.45 33.62 -27.96
CA GLN A 74 -2.20 34.10 -29.31
C GLN A 74 -1.35 33.13 -30.15
N LEU A 75 -1.63 31.83 -30.02
CA LEU A 75 -0.86 30.79 -30.72
C LEU A 75 -1.10 30.85 -32.23
N MET A 76 -0.04 30.69 -33.02
CA MET A 76 -0.07 30.78 -34.48
C MET A 76 0.71 29.61 -35.10
N GLY A 77 0.32 29.20 -36.30
CA GLY A 77 1.04 28.17 -37.06
C GLY A 77 1.20 26.85 -36.29
N GLU A 78 2.43 26.39 -36.13
CA GLU A 78 2.77 25.10 -35.52
C GLU A 78 2.37 24.99 -34.03
N ASP A 79 2.29 26.10 -33.31
CA ASP A 79 1.93 26.09 -31.88
C ASP A 79 0.49 25.62 -31.62
N ILE A 80 -0.39 25.82 -32.60
CA ILE A 80 -1.79 25.33 -32.56
C ILE A 80 -1.81 23.80 -32.58
N LEU A 81 -1.01 23.19 -33.46
CA LEU A 81 -0.89 21.74 -33.56
C LEU A 81 -0.22 21.16 -32.32
N ASP A 82 0.80 21.84 -31.81
CA ASP A 82 1.47 21.42 -30.58
C ASP A 82 0.49 21.42 -29.38
N ALA A 83 -0.36 22.44 -29.24
CA ALA A 83 -1.40 22.48 -28.22
C ALA A 83 -2.36 21.28 -28.29
N TYR A 84 -2.80 20.92 -29.49
CA TYR A 84 -3.64 19.74 -29.72
C TYR A 84 -2.92 18.43 -29.33
N CYS A 85 -1.67 18.27 -29.77
CA CYS A 85 -0.85 17.10 -29.43
C CYS A 85 -0.60 16.99 -27.91
N ARG A 86 -0.37 18.12 -27.24
CA ARG A 86 -0.15 18.14 -25.79
C ARG A 86 -1.40 17.82 -24.99
N PHE A 87 -2.58 18.25 -25.44
CA PHE A 87 -3.85 17.83 -24.84
C PHE A 87 -4.01 16.31 -24.93
N GLN A 88 -3.83 15.73 -26.12
CA GLN A 88 -4.00 14.29 -26.31
C GLN A 88 -3.03 13.48 -25.46
N LEU A 89 -1.78 13.93 -25.39
CA LEU A 89 -0.76 13.25 -24.61
C LEU A 89 -1.05 13.35 -23.11
N ALA A 90 -1.60 14.48 -22.65
CA ALA A 90 -2.01 14.64 -21.25
C ALA A 90 -3.16 13.70 -20.91
N CYS A 91 -4.20 13.65 -21.76
CA CYS A 91 -5.29 12.68 -21.63
C CYS A 91 -4.78 11.23 -21.62
N SER A 92 -3.81 10.90 -22.48
CA SER A 92 -3.22 9.56 -22.51
C SER A 92 -2.45 9.22 -21.24
N VAL A 93 -1.62 10.13 -20.74
CA VAL A 93 -0.84 9.92 -19.51
C VAL A 93 -1.77 9.80 -18.31
N THR A 94 -2.68 10.75 -18.14
CA THR A 94 -3.64 10.75 -17.03
C THR A 94 -4.55 9.53 -17.07
N GLY A 95 -5.06 9.15 -18.24
CA GLY A 95 -5.88 7.95 -18.41
C GLY A 95 -5.11 6.65 -18.13
N ASN A 96 -3.81 6.58 -18.46
CA ASN A 96 -2.98 5.43 -18.10
C ASN A 96 -2.74 5.35 -16.58
N ILE A 97 -2.56 6.48 -15.91
CA ILE A 97 -2.40 6.53 -14.46
C ILE A 97 -3.70 6.13 -13.75
N LEU A 98 -4.86 6.59 -14.23
CA LEU A 98 -6.15 6.14 -13.71
C LEU A 98 -6.30 4.61 -13.83
N LYS A 99 -5.93 4.01 -14.96
CA LYS A 99 -5.92 2.53 -15.12
C LYS A 99 -4.94 1.84 -14.16
N LEU A 100 -3.79 2.45 -13.87
CA LEU A 100 -2.86 1.93 -12.88
C LEU A 100 -3.45 1.98 -11.47
N ALA A 101 -4.17 3.05 -11.13
CA ALA A 101 -4.89 3.17 -9.85
C ALA A 101 -5.94 2.05 -9.70
N GLN A 102 -6.77 1.84 -10.73
CA GLN A 102 -7.77 0.78 -10.75
C GLN A 102 -7.17 -0.63 -10.62
N ARG A 103 -6.06 -0.90 -11.33
CA ARG A 103 -5.35 -2.18 -11.20
C ARG A 103 -4.77 -2.36 -9.80
N CYS A 104 -4.15 -1.33 -9.25
CA CYS A 104 -3.61 -1.35 -7.89
C CYS A 104 -4.71 -1.61 -6.85
N HIS A 105 -5.88 -1.00 -7.03
CA HIS A 105 -7.04 -1.26 -6.19
C HIS A 105 -7.43 -2.74 -6.23
N ASN A 106 -7.62 -3.30 -7.44
CA ASN A 106 -8.00 -4.69 -7.60
C ASN A 106 -6.95 -5.66 -7.03
N ASP A 107 -5.66 -5.33 -7.16
CA ASP A 107 -4.56 -6.12 -6.60
C ASP A 107 -4.55 -6.06 -5.05
N LEU A 108 -4.96 -4.94 -4.46
CA LEU A 108 -4.94 -4.72 -3.00
C LEU A 108 -6.26 -5.09 -2.30
N GLN A 109 -7.37 -5.12 -3.02
CA GLN A 109 -8.70 -5.42 -2.51
C GLN A 109 -8.76 -6.75 -1.73
N PRO A 110 -8.13 -7.86 -2.17
CA PRO A 110 -8.13 -9.10 -1.39
C PRO A 110 -7.53 -8.95 0.01
N PHE A 111 -6.55 -8.06 0.19
CA PHE A 111 -5.92 -7.79 1.48
C PHE A 111 -6.75 -6.82 2.35
N SER A 112 -7.69 -6.10 1.74
CA SER A 112 -8.64 -5.26 2.46
C SER A 112 -9.83 -6.08 2.97
N GLU A 113 -10.23 -7.13 2.24
CA GLU A 113 -11.38 -7.99 2.54
C GLU A 113 -11.02 -9.23 3.37
N ARG A 114 -9.84 -9.80 3.16
CA ARG A 114 -9.36 -11.00 3.86
C ARG A 114 -8.25 -10.65 4.84
N HIS A 115 -8.53 -10.91 6.11
CA HIS A 115 -7.54 -10.71 7.17
C HIS A 115 -6.65 -11.96 7.30
N PRO A 116 -5.32 -11.80 7.42
CA PRO A 116 -4.43 -12.92 7.71
C PRO A 116 -4.68 -13.42 9.14
N ASP A 117 -4.75 -14.74 9.30
CA ASP A 117 -5.04 -15.40 10.59
C ASP A 117 -3.75 -15.79 11.34
N SER A 118 -2.58 -15.62 10.72
CA SER A 118 -1.28 -15.93 11.31
C SER A 118 -0.23 -14.85 11.04
N SER A 119 0.83 -14.86 11.86
CA SER A 119 2.00 -13.99 11.67
C SER A 119 2.74 -14.26 10.36
N PHE A 120 2.73 -15.51 9.89
CA PHE A 120 3.34 -15.90 8.61
C PHE A 120 2.54 -15.33 7.42
N GLU A 121 1.22 -15.51 7.41
CA GLU A 121 0.34 -14.94 6.37
C GLU A 121 0.41 -13.41 6.34
N SER A 122 0.58 -12.77 7.49
CA SER A 122 0.77 -11.32 7.57
C SER A 122 2.10 -10.87 6.95
N TRP A 123 3.19 -11.59 7.22
CA TRP A 123 4.49 -11.30 6.61
C TRP A 123 4.44 -11.46 5.08
N GLU A 124 3.79 -12.51 4.60
CA GLU A 124 3.62 -12.78 3.16
C GLU A 124 2.75 -11.70 2.48
N ALA A 125 1.66 -11.29 3.13
CA ALA A 125 0.82 -10.18 2.66
C ALA A 125 1.61 -8.85 2.60
N GLY A 126 2.42 -8.55 3.62
CA GLY A 126 3.27 -7.36 3.63
C GLY A 126 4.25 -7.33 2.45
N LYS A 127 4.86 -8.49 2.13
CA LYS A 127 5.76 -8.62 0.99
C LYS A 127 5.03 -8.35 -0.34
N LEU A 128 3.86 -8.95 -0.54
CA LEU A 128 3.06 -8.77 -1.77
C LEU A 128 2.60 -7.32 -1.94
N VAL A 129 2.17 -6.66 -0.87
CA VAL A 129 1.78 -5.25 -0.88
C VAL A 129 2.94 -4.35 -1.29
N ASN A 130 4.16 -4.61 -0.78
CA ASN A 130 5.35 -3.87 -1.17
C ASN A 130 5.75 -4.11 -2.64
N GLU A 131 5.55 -5.32 -3.15
CA GLU A 131 5.76 -5.63 -4.58
C GLU A 131 4.77 -4.87 -5.46
N ILE A 132 3.49 -4.78 -5.07
CA ILE A 132 2.46 -4.00 -5.76
C ILE A 132 2.83 -2.52 -5.76
N GLU A 133 3.22 -1.96 -4.61
CA GLU A 133 3.64 -0.56 -4.49
C GLU A 133 4.83 -0.26 -5.42
N THR A 134 5.86 -1.11 -5.38
CA THR A 134 7.05 -0.95 -6.21
C THR A 134 6.70 -1.00 -7.70
N ARG A 135 5.79 -1.89 -8.09
CA ARG A 135 5.29 -2.01 -9.46
C ARG A 135 4.51 -0.77 -9.88
N LEU A 136 3.66 -0.22 -9.00
CA LEU A 136 2.91 1.01 -9.25
C LEU A 136 3.87 2.18 -9.52
N VAL A 137 4.83 2.42 -8.62
CA VAL A 137 5.83 3.49 -8.75
C VAL A 137 6.64 3.35 -10.04
N ARG A 138 7.12 2.14 -10.35
CA ARG A 138 7.86 1.85 -11.58
C ARG A 138 7.01 2.14 -12.83
N SER A 139 5.74 1.77 -12.80
CA SER A 139 4.81 1.97 -13.92
C SER A 139 4.51 3.45 -14.15
N ILE A 140 4.29 4.24 -13.08
CA ILE A 140 4.10 5.70 -13.16
C ILE A 140 5.33 6.35 -13.78
N LYS A 141 6.54 6.01 -13.32
CA LYS A 141 7.80 6.50 -13.91
C LYS A 141 7.90 6.16 -15.39
N GLY A 142 7.51 4.95 -15.79
CA GLY A 142 7.49 4.52 -17.19
C GLY A 142 6.55 5.36 -18.05
N VAL A 143 5.32 5.58 -17.58
CA VAL A 143 4.33 6.44 -18.25
C VAL A 143 4.86 7.86 -18.41
N TYR A 144 5.42 8.45 -17.35
CA TYR A 144 6.01 9.79 -17.36
C TYR A 144 7.19 9.92 -18.33
N SER A 145 8.09 8.94 -18.33
CA SER A 145 9.29 8.95 -19.19
C SER A 145 8.94 8.83 -20.67
N SER A 146 7.86 8.09 -20.99
CA SER A 146 7.39 7.91 -22.37
C SER A 146 6.71 9.15 -22.97
N GLY A 147 6.22 10.07 -22.13
CA GLY A 147 5.40 11.21 -22.56
C GLY A 147 6.15 12.39 -23.17
N ALA A 148 7.49 12.40 -23.23
CA ALA A 148 8.29 13.52 -23.80
C ALA A 148 7.82 14.91 -23.30
N PHE A 149 7.57 14.98 -22.01
CA PHE A 149 6.88 16.05 -21.33
C PHE A 149 7.90 16.99 -20.67
N ILE A 150 8.35 18.01 -21.41
CA ILE A 150 9.40 18.94 -20.96
C ILE A 150 8.82 19.92 -19.91
N GLY A 151 9.40 19.95 -18.70
CA GLY A 151 9.29 21.04 -17.71
C GLY A 151 7.93 21.30 -17.06
N ARG A 152 7.39 20.39 -16.23
CA ARG A 152 5.93 20.40 -15.96
C ARG A 152 5.52 20.62 -14.51
N PRO A 153 4.87 21.75 -14.22
CA PRO A 153 4.31 22.01 -12.90
C PRO A 153 2.91 21.52 -12.60
N LEU A 154 2.08 21.30 -13.63
CA LEU A 154 0.62 21.18 -13.44
C LEU A 154 0.02 19.86 -13.96
N LEU A 155 0.84 18.95 -14.51
CA LEU A 155 0.32 17.65 -14.92
C LEU A 155 -0.07 16.80 -13.70
N SER A 156 0.69 16.92 -12.60
CA SER A 156 0.35 16.38 -11.29
C SER A 156 -1.01 16.84 -10.77
N GLU A 157 -1.35 18.12 -10.97
CA GLU A 157 -2.66 18.66 -10.60
C GLU A 157 -3.79 18.09 -11.45
N LEU A 158 -3.58 17.95 -12.75
CA LEU A 158 -4.55 17.31 -13.64
C LEU A 158 -4.78 15.83 -13.25
N ILE A 159 -3.71 15.10 -12.93
CA ILE A 159 -3.79 13.71 -12.49
C ILE A 159 -4.56 13.61 -11.17
N SER A 160 -4.23 14.47 -10.20
CA SER A 160 -4.96 14.54 -8.92
C SER A 160 -6.44 14.82 -9.13
N ALA A 161 -6.80 15.76 -10.02
CA ALA A 161 -8.19 16.06 -10.34
C ALA A 161 -8.92 14.86 -10.97
N VAL A 162 -8.31 14.18 -11.94
CA VAL A 162 -8.91 12.99 -12.56
C VAL A 162 -9.06 11.85 -11.57
N LEU A 163 -8.04 11.57 -10.74
CA LEU A 163 -8.16 10.56 -9.69
C LEU A 163 -9.23 10.93 -8.67
N SER A 164 -9.41 12.22 -8.38
CA SER A 164 -10.44 12.65 -7.43
C SER A 164 -11.86 12.51 -7.97
N HIS A 165 -12.02 12.58 -9.29
CA HIS A 165 -13.31 12.59 -9.97
C HIS A 165 -13.69 11.20 -10.54
N ASP A 166 -12.77 10.54 -11.24
CA ASP A 166 -13.03 9.32 -12.03
C ASP A 166 -12.60 8.02 -11.30
N PHE A 167 -11.94 8.11 -10.15
CA PHE A 167 -11.62 6.96 -9.30
C PHE A 167 -12.55 6.98 -8.08
N ASP A 168 -13.47 6.02 -8.02
CA ASP A 168 -14.55 5.95 -7.02
C ASP A 168 -14.02 6.14 -5.60
N ARG A 169 -14.39 7.25 -4.95
CA ARG A 169 -14.04 7.51 -3.55
C ARG A 169 -15.08 6.88 -2.63
N GLY A 170 -14.77 5.71 -2.07
CA GLY A 170 -15.67 5.04 -1.12
C GLY A 170 -14.97 4.48 0.12
N SER A 171 -13.67 4.24 0.03
CA SER A 171 -12.90 3.43 0.97
C SER A 171 -11.51 4.02 1.25
N ASN A 172 -10.98 3.66 2.42
CA ASN A 172 -9.62 4.03 2.82
C ASN A 172 -8.56 3.51 1.84
N LEU A 173 -8.85 2.42 1.10
CA LEU A 173 -7.90 1.85 0.15
C LEU A 173 -7.71 2.78 -1.05
N GLU A 174 -8.78 3.35 -1.60
CA GLU A 174 -8.66 4.29 -2.72
C GLU A 174 -7.88 5.54 -2.31
N ASP A 175 -8.16 6.10 -1.12
CA ASP A 175 -7.44 7.26 -0.60
C ASP A 175 -5.93 7.02 -0.49
N ILE A 176 -5.52 5.83 -0.07
CA ILE A 176 -4.10 5.45 0.03
C ILE A 176 -3.45 5.35 -1.35
N ILE A 177 -4.15 4.75 -2.31
CA ILE A 177 -3.68 4.64 -3.70
C ILE A 177 -3.54 6.03 -4.31
N ILE A 178 -4.56 6.89 -4.19
CA ILE A 178 -4.54 8.27 -4.68
C ILE A 178 -3.33 9.02 -4.11
N ARG A 179 -3.16 9.03 -2.79
CA ARG A 179 -2.05 9.74 -2.13
C ARG A 179 -0.69 9.25 -2.59
N LYS A 180 -0.52 7.93 -2.77
CA LYS A 180 0.75 7.37 -3.24
C LYS A 180 1.05 7.79 -4.68
N ILE A 181 0.04 7.80 -5.55
CA ILE A 181 0.18 8.27 -6.93
C ILE A 181 0.52 9.75 -6.94
N GLU A 182 -0.23 10.60 -6.24
CA GLU A 182 -0.01 12.04 -6.15
C GLU A 182 1.42 12.38 -5.69
N ARG A 183 1.89 11.72 -4.62
CA ARG A 183 3.27 11.90 -4.12
C ARG A 183 4.31 11.47 -5.14
N THR A 184 4.11 10.31 -5.78
CA THR A 184 5.05 9.79 -6.79
C THR A 184 5.15 10.74 -7.98
N VAL A 185 4.00 11.19 -8.48
CA VAL A 185 3.87 12.09 -9.62
C VAL A 185 4.47 13.46 -9.30
N PHE A 186 4.16 14.03 -8.14
CA PHE A 186 4.74 15.29 -7.68
C PHE A 186 6.26 15.20 -7.53
N ALA A 187 6.78 14.11 -6.94
CA ALA A 187 8.21 13.89 -6.80
C ALA A 187 8.93 13.79 -8.16
N ILE A 188 8.32 13.12 -9.15
CA ILE A 188 8.84 13.07 -10.52
C ILE A 188 8.95 14.49 -11.10
N GLU A 189 7.90 15.30 -10.98
CA GLU A 189 7.90 16.68 -11.50
C GLU A 189 8.93 17.58 -10.81
N VAL A 190 9.07 17.50 -9.49
CA VAL A 190 10.09 18.25 -8.74
C VAL A 190 11.49 17.87 -9.19
N ASN A 191 11.77 16.58 -9.38
CA ASN A 191 13.06 16.08 -9.87
C ASN A 191 13.39 16.57 -11.29
N PHE A 192 12.38 16.70 -12.17
CA PHE A 192 12.59 17.29 -13.49
C PHE A 192 12.95 18.79 -13.42
N ARG A 193 12.33 19.55 -12.51
CA ARG A 193 12.62 21.00 -12.36
C ARG A 193 13.97 21.26 -11.70
N ARG A 194 14.39 20.37 -10.79
CA ARG A 194 15.65 20.47 -10.05
C ARG A 194 16.25 19.06 -9.95
N PRO A 195 17.02 18.61 -10.95
CA PRO A 195 17.64 17.29 -10.89
C PRO A 195 18.55 17.25 -9.65
N PRO A 196 18.27 16.37 -8.66
CA PRO A 196 19.13 16.26 -7.50
C PRO A 196 20.51 15.72 -7.93
N ARG A 197 21.57 16.11 -7.21
CA ARG A 197 22.94 15.59 -7.46
C ARG A 197 23.03 14.06 -7.28
N ASN A 198 22.07 13.44 -6.59
CA ASN A 198 21.86 12.00 -6.48
C ASN A 198 20.38 11.67 -6.75
N THR A 199 20.09 11.00 -7.86
CA THR A 199 18.74 10.65 -8.34
C THR A 199 18.04 9.56 -7.54
N ASP A 200 18.76 8.81 -6.70
CA ASP A 200 18.21 7.61 -6.04
C ASP A 200 17.56 7.88 -4.66
N LEU A 201 17.76 9.07 -4.08
CA LEU A 201 17.41 9.33 -2.67
C LEU A 201 15.96 9.76 -2.42
N ILE A 202 15.26 10.39 -3.37
CA ILE A 202 14.00 11.10 -3.05
C ILE A 202 12.76 10.19 -3.09
N ILE A 203 12.85 9.02 -3.71
CA ILE A 203 11.76 8.02 -3.73
C ILE A 203 12.00 6.93 -2.67
N GLN A 204 13.18 6.96 -2.03
CA GLN A 204 13.54 6.10 -0.90
C GLN A 204 13.18 6.69 0.47
N GLU A 205 12.68 7.93 0.56
CA GLU A 205 12.03 8.35 1.80
C GLU A 205 10.80 7.48 1.97
N GLU A 206 10.94 6.48 2.83
CA GLU A 206 10.05 5.35 3.06
C GLU A 206 8.66 5.85 3.42
N ASP A 207 7.88 6.08 2.38
CA ASP A 207 6.50 6.44 2.53
C ASP A 207 5.74 5.13 2.70
N HIS A 208 5.84 4.60 3.92
CA HIS A 208 5.16 3.42 4.44
C HIS A 208 3.63 3.57 4.40
N LEU A 209 3.01 4.23 3.41
CA LEU A 209 1.57 4.41 3.33
C LEU A 209 0.85 3.06 3.13
N PHE A 210 1.38 2.21 2.26
CA PHE A 210 0.84 0.87 2.04
C PHE A 210 1.20 -0.05 3.21
N GLU A 211 2.39 0.11 3.78
CA GLU A 211 2.78 -0.62 4.99
C GLU A 211 1.96 -0.17 6.22
N LYS A 212 1.63 1.12 6.36
CA LYS A 212 0.70 1.67 7.37
C LYS A 212 -0.74 1.22 7.13
N PHE A 213 -1.16 0.98 5.88
CA PHE A 213 -2.45 0.35 5.60
C PHE A 213 -2.50 -1.07 6.16
N VAL A 214 -1.43 -1.84 5.97
CA VAL A 214 -1.29 -3.19 6.55
C VAL A 214 -1.15 -3.11 8.08
N VAL A 215 -0.37 -2.16 8.61
CA VAL A 215 -0.06 -2.00 10.05
C VAL A 215 -1.22 -1.38 10.85
N ALA A 216 -1.98 -0.43 10.30
CA ALA A 216 -3.16 0.13 10.99
C ALA A 216 -4.26 -0.92 11.15
N LYS A 217 -4.40 -1.86 10.20
CA LYS A 217 -5.20 -3.07 10.37
C LYS A 217 -4.52 -4.12 11.26
N TRP A 218 -3.19 -4.13 11.34
CA TRP A 218 -2.41 -4.98 12.26
C TRP A 218 -2.53 -4.57 13.73
N VAL A 219 -2.64 -3.28 14.08
CA VAL A 219 -2.87 -2.85 15.48
C VAL A 219 -4.17 -3.44 16.04
N PHE A 220 -5.19 -3.59 15.19
CA PHE A 220 -6.43 -4.29 15.53
C PHE A 220 -6.21 -5.80 15.78
N LEU A 221 -5.34 -6.45 15.00
CA LEU A 221 -4.96 -7.86 15.16
C LEU A 221 -4.01 -8.11 16.33
N CYS A 222 -3.01 -7.26 16.57
CA CYS A 222 -2.13 -7.35 17.73
C CYS A 222 -2.90 -7.24 19.04
N HIS A 223 -3.95 -6.41 19.12
CA HIS A 223 -4.84 -6.38 20.27
C HIS A 223 -5.53 -7.73 20.49
N HIS A 224 -6.02 -8.36 19.42
CA HIS A 224 -6.76 -9.61 19.51
C HIS A 224 -5.88 -10.87 19.67
N VAL A 225 -4.68 -10.86 19.08
CA VAL A 225 -3.66 -11.91 19.22
C VAL A 225 -2.99 -11.82 20.59
N ASN A 226 -2.75 -10.62 21.14
CA ASN A 226 -2.32 -10.49 22.54
C ASN A 226 -3.38 -11.02 23.50
N GLU A 227 -4.66 -10.74 23.27
CA GLU A 227 -5.73 -11.33 24.09
C GLU A 227 -5.68 -12.87 24.05
N ARG A 228 -5.65 -13.48 22.86
CA ARG A 228 -5.57 -14.96 22.75
C ARG A 228 -4.28 -15.53 23.32
N GLY A 229 -3.15 -14.86 23.16
CA GLY A 229 -1.86 -15.23 23.74
C GLY A 229 -1.87 -15.20 25.26
N LEU A 230 -2.45 -14.15 25.85
CA LEU A 230 -2.69 -14.03 27.29
C LEU A 230 -3.60 -15.16 27.81
N TRP A 231 -4.67 -15.50 27.09
CA TRP A 231 -5.55 -16.62 27.47
C TRP A 231 -4.83 -17.97 27.43
N CYS A 232 -4.03 -18.25 26.40
CA CYS A 232 -3.22 -19.48 26.33
C CYS A 232 -2.16 -19.53 27.43
N GLN A 233 -1.48 -18.43 27.72
CA GLN A 233 -0.45 -18.38 28.75
C GLN A 233 -1.05 -18.53 30.15
N LEU A 234 -2.20 -17.89 30.42
CA LEU A 234 -2.98 -18.10 31.65
C LEU A 234 -3.45 -19.55 31.80
N GLN A 235 -3.86 -20.22 30.71
CA GLN A 235 -4.26 -21.63 30.76
C GLN A 235 -3.06 -22.55 31.04
N ILE A 236 -1.91 -22.30 30.44
CA ILE A 236 -0.68 -23.08 30.67
C ILE A 236 -0.22 -22.90 32.13
N ASP A 237 -0.18 -21.66 32.62
CA ASP A 237 0.19 -21.36 34.01
C ASP A 237 -0.78 -22.00 35.00
N PHE A 238 -2.09 -21.96 34.71
CA PHE A 238 -3.12 -22.61 35.52
C PHE A 238 -2.96 -24.13 35.56
N ILE A 239 -2.72 -24.77 34.41
CA ILE A 239 -2.45 -26.21 34.32
C ILE A 239 -1.17 -26.56 35.10
N TYR A 240 -0.11 -25.77 34.96
CA TYR A 240 1.14 -25.97 35.67
C TYR A 240 0.95 -25.88 37.19
N VAL A 241 0.23 -24.87 37.68
CA VAL A 241 -0.10 -24.72 39.10
C VAL A 241 -0.91 -25.92 39.61
N ILE A 242 -1.88 -26.42 38.85
CA ILE A 242 -2.64 -27.63 39.21
C ILE A 242 -1.71 -28.84 39.31
N VAL A 243 -0.88 -29.08 38.29
CA VAL A 243 0.02 -30.24 38.26
C VAL A 243 1.01 -30.20 39.43
N VAL A 244 1.63 -29.04 39.69
CA VAL A 244 2.54 -28.87 40.82
C VAL A 244 1.80 -29.10 42.15
N SER A 245 0.59 -28.56 42.30
CA SER A 245 -0.21 -28.74 43.51
C SER A 245 -0.57 -30.21 43.75
N VAL A 246 -0.93 -30.95 42.70
CA VAL A 246 -1.21 -32.40 42.78
C VAL A 246 0.04 -33.17 43.17
N ILE A 247 1.19 -32.86 42.57
CA ILE A 247 2.48 -33.51 42.90
C ILE A 247 2.82 -33.29 44.38
N VAL A 248 2.70 -32.05 44.87
CA VAL A 248 2.96 -31.71 46.27
C VAL A 248 2.00 -32.45 47.20
N ALA A 249 0.72 -32.51 46.88
CA ALA A 249 -0.28 -33.24 47.67
C ALA A 249 0.03 -34.74 47.74
N VAL A 250 0.35 -35.37 46.60
CA VAL A 250 0.74 -36.79 46.55
C VAL A 250 2.00 -37.03 47.37
N PHE A 251 3.00 -36.16 47.27
CA PHE A 251 4.24 -36.27 48.04
C PHE A 251 3.99 -36.12 49.55
N ALA A 252 3.13 -35.19 49.95
CA ALA A 252 2.73 -35.01 51.35
C ALA A 252 2.01 -36.25 51.89
N ILE A 253 1.08 -36.83 51.11
CA ILE A 253 0.38 -38.07 51.48
C ILE A 253 1.36 -39.24 51.63
N LEU A 254 2.31 -39.39 50.71
CA LEU A 254 3.35 -40.42 50.79
C LEU A 254 4.25 -40.23 52.02
N CYS A 255 4.67 -39.00 52.30
CA CYS A 255 5.42 -38.67 53.51
C CYS A 255 4.63 -39.02 54.78
N LEU A 256 3.35 -38.67 54.83
CA LEU A 256 2.47 -38.98 55.96
C LEU A 256 2.32 -40.51 56.15
N ALA A 257 2.12 -41.25 55.05
CA ALA A 257 2.04 -42.71 55.08
C ALA A 257 3.35 -43.34 55.58
N LEU A 258 4.51 -42.84 55.17
CA LEU A 258 5.82 -43.27 55.66
C LEU A 258 6.01 -42.96 57.15
N CYS A 259 5.59 -41.78 57.62
CA CYS A 259 5.61 -41.42 59.03
C CYS A 259 4.72 -42.35 59.87
N LEU A 260 3.50 -42.64 59.40
CA LEU A 260 2.59 -43.57 60.07
C LEU A 260 3.16 -44.99 60.11
N MET A 261 3.80 -45.46 59.03
CA MET A 261 4.48 -46.77 59.02
C MET A 261 5.66 -46.82 60.00
N LYS A 262 6.46 -45.76 60.09
CA LYS A 262 7.55 -45.66 61.07
C LYS A 262 7.03 -45.62 62.50
N ALA A 263 5.99 -44.84 62.79
CA ALA A 263 5.35 -44.79 64.10
C ALA A 263 4.78 -46.15 64.51
N ARG A 264 4.12 -46.86 63.58
CA ARG A 264 3.62 -48.22 63.83
C ARG A 264 4.73 -49.23 64.10
N ARG A 265 5.87 -49.13 63.40
CA ARG A 265 7.06 -49.96 63.70
C ARG A 265 7.63 -49.62 65.07
N ALA A 266 7.81 -48.35 65.41
CA ALA A 266 8.32 -47.92 66.71
C ALA A 266 7.42 -48.41 67.86
N PHE A 267 6.10 -48.31 67.71
CA PHE A 267 5.13 -48.85 68.67
C PHE A 267 5.21 -50.38 68.77
N GLY A 268 5.42 -51.07 67.65
CA GLY A 268 5.67 -52.52 67.62
C GLY A 268 6.94 -52.92 68.38
N TYR A 269 8.04 -52.17 68.21
CA TYR A 269 9.29 -52.41 68.94
C TYR A 269 9.16 -52.08 70.44
N GLN A 270 8.40 -51.05 70.79
CA GLN A 270 8.15 -50.67 72.18
C GLN A 270 7.31 -51.74 72.91
N LYS A 271 6.25 -52.25 72.25
CA LYS A 271 5.46 -53.38 72.74
C LYS A 271 6.29 -54.67 72.85
N LEU A 272 7.16 -54.94 71.87
CA LEU A 272 8.07 -56.09 71.92
C LEU A 272 9.08 -55.98 73.08
N ALA A 273 9.58 -54.78 73.36
CA ALA A 273 10.48 -54.52 74.48
C ALA A 273 9.76 -54.72 75.84
N GLU A 274 8.52 -54.23 75.96
CA GLU A 274 7.67 -54.47 77.14
C GLU A 274 7.35 -55.96 77.33
N ASP A 275 7.03 -56.69 76.26
CA ASP A 275 6.76 -58.14 76.30
C ASP A 275 8.03 -58.95 76.66
N VAL A 276 9.21 -58.54 76.15
CA VAL A 276 10.50 -59.16 76.53
C VAL A 276 10.83 -58.90 77.99
N GLU A 277 10.59 -57.68 78.50
CA GLU A 277 10.83 -57.33 79.91
C GLU A 277 9.84 -58.05 80.85
N ALA A 278 8.58 -58.24 80.41
CA ALA A 278 7.61 -59.05 81.11
C ALA A 278 8.00 -60.54 81.13
N SER A 279 8.55 -61.08 80.04
CA SER A 279 9.00 -62.47 79.98
C SER A 279 10.19 -62.77 80.90
N LYS A 280 11.07 -61.78 81.14
CA LYS A 280 12.20 -61.89 82.09
C LYS A 280 11.76 -61.90 83.55
N LYS A 281 10.52 -61.51 83.85
CA LYS A 281 9.94 -61.54 85.21
C LYS A 281 9.19 -62.84 85.52
N LEU A 282 9.11 -63.78 84.57
CA LEU A 282 8.55 -65.11 84.83
C LEU A 282 9.63 -66.00 85.47
N PRO A 283 9.35 -66.60 86.64
CA PRO A 283 10.29 -67.53 87.26
C PRO A 283 10.44 -68.78 86.40
N ILE A 284 11.68 -69.24 86.24
CA ILE A 284 11.97 -70.57 85.69
C ILE A 284 11.48 -71.59 86.71
N LEU A 285 10.34 -72.22 86.44
CA LEU A 285 9.77 -73.34 87.18
C LEU A 285 8.93 -74.21 86.22
#